data_AF-A0A8J8MIL8-F1
#
_entry.id   AF-A0A8J8MIL8-F1
#
_cell.length_a   1.000
_cell.length_b   1.000
_cell.length_c   1.000
_cell.angle_alpha   90.00
_cell.angle_beta   90.00
_cell.angle_gamma   90.00
#
_symmetry.space_group_name_H-M   'P 1'
#
loop_
_entity.id
_entity.type
_entity.pdbx_description
1 polymer ?
#
loop_
_entity_poly.entity_id
_entity_poly.type
_entity_poly.pdbx_seq_one_letter_code
_entity_poly.pdbx_strand_id
1 'polypeptide(L)' 'MDIIGMILVVVGAIIYFGTMLMYKRSKKKGQFNPDKAGNDEFLTLLNNGAIVTKVIGALLVVAGAIMILAFQ' A
#
# COMPACT_ATOMS: atom_id res chain seq x y z
N MET A 1 24.18 -8.34 -3.78
CA MET A 1 22.96 -7.61 -4.17
C MET A 1 21.73 -8.21 -3.48
N ASP A 2 21.74 -9.51 -3.18
CA ASP A 2 20.65 -10.26 -2.57
C ASP A 2 20.07 -9.68 -1.28
N ILE A 3 20.91 -9.24 -0.34
CA ILE A 3 20.44 -8.67 0.93
C ILE A 3 19.63 -7.38 0.68
N ILE A 4 20.08 -6.52 -0.24
CA ILE A 4 19.39 -5.29 -0.60
C ILE A 4 18.07 -5.60 -1.32
N GLY A 5 18.08 -6.58 -2.24
CA GLY A 5 16.87 -7.08 -2.89
C GLY A 5 15.86 -7.64 -1.90
N MET A 6 16.31 -8.41 -0.91
CA MET A 6 15.45 -8.99 0.12
C MET A 6 14.82 -7.90 1.00
N ILE A 7 15.57 -6.86 1.39
CA ILE A 7 15.03 -5.71 2.13
C ILE A 7 13.94 -5.00 1.32
N LEU A 8 14.16 -4.78 0.02
CA LEU A 8 13.18 -4.16 -0.87
C LEU A 8 11.89 -4.98 -0.97
N VAL A 9 12.00 -6.31 -1.09
CA VAL A 9 10.85 -7.21 -1.10
C VAL A 9 10.08 -7.14 0.22
N VAL A 10 10.78 -7.20 1.35
CA VAL A 10 10.14 -7.17 2.68
C VAL A 10 9.44 -5.84 2.93
N VAL A 11 10.11 -4.71 2.67
CA VAL A 11 9.54 -3.36 2.85
C VAL A 11 8.35 -3.14 1.90
N GLY A 12 8.49 -3.50 0.62
CA GLY A 12 7.41 -3.40 -0.35
C GLY A 12 6.19 -4.25 0.05
N ALA A 13 6.41 -5.46 0.57
CA ALA A 13 5.36 -6.34 1.04
C ALA A 13 4.64 -5.76 2.26
N ILE A 14 5.36 -5.21 3.24
CA ILE A 14 4.76 -4.57 4.42
C ILE A 14 3.86 -3.40 4.00
N ILE A 15 4.31 -2.57 3.07
CA ILE A 15 3.53 -1.43 2.55
C ILE A 15 2.27 -1.91 1.81
N TYR A 16 2.41 -2.93 0.95
CA TYR A 16 1.30 -3.51 0.18
C TYR A 16 0.25 -4.16 1.08
N PHE A 17 0.66 -5.01 2.01
CA PHE A 17 -0.25 -5.70 2.92
C PHE A 17 -0.82 -4.76 3.99
N GLY A 18 -0.02 -3.82 4.49
CA GLY A 18 -0.45 -2.80 5.46
C GLY A 18 -1.56 -1.91 4.90
N THR A 19 -1.41 -1.41 3.67
CA THR A 19 -2.46 -0.63 3.00
C THR A 19 -3.72 -1.47 2.73
N MET A 20 -3.57 -2.73 2.34
CA MET A 20 -4.71 -3.64 2.13
C MET A 20 -5.48 -3.94 3.43
N LEU A 21 -4.79 -4.08 4.56
CA LEU A 21 -5.40 -4.28 5.88
C LEU A 21 -6.11 -3.01 6.36
N MET A 22 -5.51 -1.83 6.19
CA MET A 22 -6.16 -0.55 6.47
C MET A 22 -7.41 -0.36 5.62
N TYR A 23 -7.36 -0.72 4.33
CA TYR A 23 -8.50 -0.63 3.43
C TYR A 23 -9.67 -1.53 3.87
N LYS A 24 -9.37 -2.79 4.21
CA LYS A 24 -10.39 -3.73 4.72
C LYS A 24 -11.00 -3.26 6.05
N ARG A 25 -10.20 -2.70 6.95
CA ARG A 25 -10.70 -2.12 8.22
C ARG A 25 -11.51 -0.85 7.99
N SER A 26 -11.13 -0.01 7.02
CA SER A 26 -11.84 1.21 6.65
C SER A 26 -13.23 0.89 6.07
N LYS A 27 -13.33 -0.12 5.17
CA LYS A 27 -14.64 -0.59 4.66
C LYS A 27 -15.58 -1.09 5.77
N LYS A 28 -15.08 -1.72 6.83
CA LYS A 28 -15.89 -2.14 7.99
C LYS A 28 -16.34 -0.98 8.87
N LYS A 29 -15.64 0.16 8.84
CA LYS A 29 -16.03 1.41 9.52
C LYS A 29 -16.78 2.39 8.60
N GLY A 30 -16.92 2.09 7.31
CA GLY A 30 -17.58 2.93 6.30
C GLY A 30 -19.11 2.95 6.33
N GLN A 31 -19.75 2.35 7.35
CA GLN A 31 -21.16 2.64 7.69
C GLN A 31 -21.29 3.82 8.67
N PHE A 32 -20.26 4.65 8.82
CA PHE A 32 -20.29 5.81 9.71
C PHE A 32 -20.76 7.07 8.98
N ASN A 33 -22.07 7.27 9.05
CA ASN A 33 -22.84 8.53 9.07
C ASN A 33 -22.38 9.73 8.20
N PRO A 34 -23.12 10.06 7.11
CA PRO A 34 -22.77 11.07 6.09
C PRO A 34 -23.14 12.53 6.43
N ASP A 35 -23.04 12.98 7.69
CA ASP A 35 -23.42 14.35 8.10
C ASP A 35 -22.24 15.33 8.25
N LYS A 36 -21.16 15.18 7.47
CA LYS A 36 -20.03 16.14 7.47
C LYS A 36 -19.47 16.38 6.07
N ALA A 37 -20.15 17.26 5.33
CA ALA A 37 -19.87 17.73 3.97
C ALA A 37 -18.46 18.33 3.70
N GLY A 38 -17.52 18.26 4.64
CA GLY A 38 -16.10 18.63 4.45
C GLY A 38 -15.14 17.44 4.47
N ASN A 39 -15.62 16.23 4.73
CA ASN A 39 -14.76 15.05 4.93
C ASN A 39 -14.64 14.16 3.67
N ASP A 40 -15.50 14.36 2.67
CA ASP A 40 -15.52 13.52 1.46
C ASP A 40 -14.31 13.75 0.55
N GLU A 41 -13.82 14.99 0.46
CA GLU A 41 -12.56 15.31 -0.22
C GLU A 41 -11.36 14.68 0.49
N PHE A 42 -11.31 14.74 1.82
CA PHE A 42 -10.26 14.10 2.61
C PHE A 42 -10.28 12.57 2.48
N LEU A 43 -11.46 11.96 2.53
CA LEU A 43 -11.62 10.52 2.34
C LEU A 43 -11.26 10.08 0.92
N THR A 44 -11.58 10.90 -0.09
CA THR A 44 -11.20 10.64 -1.49
C THR A 44 -9.69 10.75 -1.69
N LEU A 45 -9.06 11.77 -1.12
CA LEU A 45 -7.60 11.94 -1.13
C LEU A 45 -6.90 10.80 -0.38
N LEU A 46 -7.42 10.37 0.76
CA LEU A 46 -6.89 9.25 1.54
C LEU A 46 -7.03 7.92 0.78
N ASN A 47 -8.17 7.71 0.10
CA ASN A 47 -8.41 6.55 -0.74
C ASN A 47 -7.45 6.51 -1.94
N ASN A 48 -7.26 7.64 -2.63
CA ASN A 48 -6.30 7.76 -3.73
C ASN A 48 -4.86 7.56 -3.23
N GLY A 49 -4.49 8.14 -2.10
CA GLY A 49 -3.19 7.96 -1.48
C GLY A 49 -2.92 6.50 -1.10
N ALA A 50 -3.92 5.79 -0.57
CA ALA A 50 -3.82 4.37 -0.25
C ALA A 50 -3.65 3.49 -1.51
N ILE A 51 -4.35 3.82 -2.60
CA ILE A 51 -4.21 3.14 -3.90
C ILE A 51 -2.80 3.34 -4.45
N VAL A 52 -2.31 4.59 -4.48
CA VAL A 52 -0.96 4.92 -4.95
C VAL A 52 0.09 4.20 -4.11
N THR A 53 -0.04 4.24 -2.79
CA THR A 53 0.88 3.57 -1.86
C THR A 53 0.90 2.06 -2.07
N LYS A 54 -0.26 1.45 -2.34
CA LYS A 54 -0.35 0.02 -2.68
C LYS A 54 0.38 -0.30 -3.99
N VAL A 55 0.24 0.55 -5.02
CA VAL A 55 0.94 0.38 -6.30
C VAL A 55 2.45 0.51 -6.12
N ILE A 56 2.92 1.50 -5.37
CA ILE A 56 4.34 1.68 -5.06
C ILE A 56 4.89 0.48 -4.28
N GLY A 57 4.17 0.00 -3.27
CA GLY A 57 4.54 -1.20 -2.52
C GLY A 57 4.67 -2.42 -3.43
N ALA A 58 3.74 -2.62 -4.36
CA ALA A 58 3.81 -3.72 -5.34
C ALA A 58 5.02 -3.58 -6.28
N LEU A 59 5.30 -2.38 -6.78
CA LEU A 59 6.47 -2.12 -7.63
C LEU A 59 7.78 -2.40 -6.89
N LEU A 60 7.88 -2.04 -5.61
CA LEU A 60 9.06 -2.33 -4.78
C LEU A 60 9.28 -3.84 -4.61
N VAL A 61 8.21 -4.62 -4.41
CA VAL A 61 8.29 -6.09 -4.35
C VAL A 61 8.79 -6.66 -5.68
N VAL A 62 8.21 -6.22 -6.79
CA VAL A 62 8.60 -6.70 -8.12
C VAL A 62 10.05 -6.34 -8.44
N ALA A 63 10.45 -5.08 -8.18
CA ALA A 63 11.82 -4.62 -8.39
C ALA A 63 12.82 -5.37 -7.51
N GLY A 64 12.49 -5.59 -6.23
CA GLY A 64 13.32 -6.37 -5.31
C GLY A 64 13.45 -7.83 -5.76
N ALA A 65 12.36 -8.46 -6.21
CA ALA A 65 12.38 -9.83 -6.72
C ALA A 65 13.21 -9.96 -8.00
N ILE A 66 13.07 -9.02 -8.94
CA ILE A 66 13.91 -8.95 -10.15
C ILE A 66 15.38 -8.77 -9.76
N MET A 67 15.69 -7.92 -8.78
CA MET A 67 17.07 -7.73 -8.32
C MET A 67 17.67 -9.02 -7.75
N ILE A 68 16.89 -9.80 -7.00
CA ILE A 68 17.35 -11.09 -6.46
C ILE A 68 17.58 -12.10 -7.59
N LEU A 69 16.66 -12.19 -8.56
CA LEU A 69 16.75 -13.19 -9.63
C LEU A 69 17.79 -12.84 -10.71
N ALA A 70 17.98 -11.55 -11.01
CA ALA A 70 18.90 -11.09 -12.05
C ALA A 70 20.35 -10.91 -11.57
N PHE A 71 20.57 -10.78 -10.26
CA PHE A 71 21.89 -10.55 -9.67
C PHE A 71 22.26 -11.61 -8.61
N GLN A 72 21.64 -12.79 -8.70
CA GLN A 72 21.96 -13.98 -7.90
C GLN A 72 23.40 -14.46 -8.11
#